data_AF-A0A8H2JN06-F1
#
_entry.id   AF-A0A8H2JN06-F1
#
_cell.length_a   1.000
_cell.length_b   1.000
_cell.length_c   1.000
_cell.angle_alpha   90.00
_cell.angle_beta   90.00
_cell.angle_gamma   90.00
#
_symmetry.space_group_name_H-M   'P 1'
#
loop_
_entity.id
_entity.type
_entity.pdbx_description
1 polymer ?
#
loop_
_entity_poly.entity_id
_entity_poly.type
_entity_poly.pdbx_seq_one_letter_code
_entity_poly.pdbx_strand_id
1 'polypeptide(L)'
;MLLSSSSFFLSDFLTQKIDRNDYSDAQFVFALKNNDIAALTIEEKKTLVGSIYWLRLNRELAKTQASAALRLARWYLNNSYIQTGIASTALSPILANTVNKDALIWFEQAIRLHSSQAIVELAQLYFQQDRVDKAQSTISKLPELLPNHNLDEAALRLRLTIAIYVGDINKVEQLVNTALLQQAKYYKGKYGIESTTLRLLADMTKFAIIKKNSLLAPYLEAHQQSDKVNLYLSPAANCLASLQLFATNVRHLIQLDQLIKRFNQQQPLARYICLPTPKYISIKQLKCSAKKHQAILCDESHWQHIVNEVDSRYIGLMLKEGGANVHLGILYFDSEDDVDVFSHEVSHLLGFVDEYPLTKEHDKCQGIQAIPFSHNIAVLKKHYQGDKTQLRAQILKSMPWANSIKATTPILQLVDGSSAKQQKWRLGTPSTYQESVGVYISESCHHATGQFMSPKSKDVAGVESISYSAFKPLNRRTQLRYFSADFPNEYLELIEAKPTAYLMPSFHYNIALALYQQGKAIDAKYWLDKAAQWESDPVKKAMVLNGGF
;
A
#
# COMPACT_ATOMS: atom_id res chain seq x y z
N MET A 1 35.56 -68.34 21.37
CA MET A 1 35.98 -67.03 20.82
C MET A 1 35.77 -65.98 21.89
N LEU A 2 36.84 -65.46 22.46
CA LEU A 2 36.82 -64.38 23.45
C LEU A 2 36.78 -63.05 22.68
N LEU A 3 35.63 -62.36 22.73
CA LEU A 3 35.54 -60.97 22.25
C LEU A 3 36.08 -60.05 23.35
N SER A 4 37.08 -59.23 23.00
CA SER A 4 37.62 -58.22 23.90
C SER A 4 36.53 -57.20 24.25
N SER A 5 36.10 -57.18 25.50
CA SER A 5 35.14 -56.24 26.08
C SER A 5 35.77 -54.87 26.31
N SER A 6 36.29 -54.25 25.25
CA SER A 6 36.69 -52.85 25.33
C SER A 6 35.43 -52.01 25.17
N SER A 7 35.09 -51.22 26.20
CA SER A 7 33.94 -50.29 26.25
C SER A 7 33.87 -49.33 25.06
N PHE A 8 34.94 -49.26 24.26
CA PHE A 8 35.10 -48.45 23.06
C PHE A 8 34.20 -48.85 21.87
N PHE A 9 33.73 -50.10 21.79
CA PHE A 9 32.88 -50.56 20.67
C PHE A 9 31.41 -50.83 21.07
N LEU A 10 31.05 -50.58 22.32
CA LEU A 10 29.70 -50.89 22.82
C LEU A 10 28.64 -50.03 22.13
N SER A 11 28.93 -48.75 21.87
CA SER A 11 28.00 -47.85 21.16
C SER A 11 27.74 -48.35 19.74
N ASP A 12 28.78 -48.59 18.96
CA ASP A 12 28.66 -49.05 17.57
C ASP A 12 27.96 -50.42 17.47
N PHE A 13 28.26 -51.32 18.42
CA PHE A 13 27.59 -52.62 18.51
C PHE A 13 26.09 -52.48 18.77
N LEU A 14 25.70 -51.60 19.70
CA LEU A 14 24.29 -51.34 20.01
C LEU A 14 23.59 -50.67 18.82
N THR A 15 24.20 -49.66 18.21
CA THR A 15 23.67 -49.01 17.00
C THR A 15 23.41 -50.05 15.90
N GLN A 16 24.37 -50.94 15.62
CA GLN A 16 24.21 -51.98 14.60
C GLN A 16 23.07 -52.98 14.93
N LYS A 17 22.95 -53.37 16.20
CA LYS A 17 21.86 -54.25 16.67
C LYS A 17 20.50 -53.57 16.54
N ILE A 18 20.43 -52.27 16.83
CA ILE A 18 19.23 -51.45 16.71
C ILE A 18 18.81 -51.28 15.24
N ASP A 19 19.73 -50.91 14.37
CA ASP A 19 19.47 -50.72 12.94
C ASP A 19 18.97 -52.00 12.25
N ARG A 20 19.40 -53.18 12.76
CA ARG A 20 18.96 -54.50 12.28
C ARG A 20 17.69 -55.01 12.94
N ASN A 21 17.11 -54.26 13.87
CA ASN A 21 15.97 -54.68 14.68
C ASN A 21 16.21 -56.01 15.44
N ASP A 22 17.44 -56.24 15.87
CA ASP A 22 17.91 -57.46 16.55
C ASP A 22 18.45 -57.10 17.94
N TYR A 23 17.63 -56.44 18.75
CA TYR A 23 17.98 -55.96 20.08
C TYR A 23 16.96 -56.42 21.11
N SER A 24 17.39 -56.62 22.36
CA SER A 24 16.49 -56.86 23.48
C SER A 24 15.99 -55.55 24.10
N ASP A 25 14.90 -55.61 24.86
CA ASP A 25 14.37 -54.45 25.59
C ASP A 25 15.43 -53.82 26.51
N ALA A 26 16.23 -54.66 27.20
CA ALA A 26 17.29 -54.18 28.07
C ALA A 26 18.39 -53.45 27.28
N GLN A 27 18.75 -53.93 26.09
CA GLN A 27 19.72 -53.28 25.20
C GLN A 27 19.18 -51.95 24.67
N PHE A 28 17.90 -51.89 24.30
CA PHE A 28 17.26 -50.66 23.83
C PHE A 28 17.17 -49.59 24.94
N VAL A 29 16.73 -49.98 26.14
CA VAL A 29 16.68 -49.08 27.30
C VAL A 29 18.07 -48.58 27.66
N PHE A 30 19.08 -49.46 27.62
CA PHE A 30 20.46 -49.07 27.84
C PHE A 30 20.95 -48.08 26.76
N ALA A 31 20.63 -48.32 25.49
CA ALA A 31 20.98 -47.43 24.38
C ALA A 31 20.33 -46.05 24.52
N LEU A 32 19.04 -45.99 24.89
CA LEU A 32 18.34 -44.73 25.18
C LEU A 32 18.97 -43.95 26.33
N LYS A 33 19.34 -44.63 27.42
CA LYS A 33 19.97 -44.00 28.59
C LYS A 33 21.34 -43.39 28.26
N ASN A 34 22.03 -43.95 27.26
CA ASN A 34 23.34 -43.49 26.80
C ASN A 34 23.28 -42.59 25.54
N ASN A 35 22.09 -42.09 25.19
CA ASN A 35 21.87 -41.20 24.03
C ASN A 35 22.31 -41.79 22.68
N ASP A 36 22.17 -43.10 22.49
CA ASP A 36 22.39 -43.74 21.19
C ASP A 36 21.44 -43.16 20.14
N ILE A 37 21.99 -42.72 19.00
CA ILE A 37 21.24 -41.98 17.98
C ILE A 37 20.15 -42.84 17.34
N ALA A 38 20.41 -44.13 17.08
CA ALA A 38 19.45 -45.03 16.46
C ALA A 38 18.29 -45.32 17.43
N ALA A 39 18.60 -45.59 18.70
CA ALA A 39 17.58 -45.77 19.75
C ALA A 39 16.71 -44.52 19.90
N LEU A 40 17.33 -43.35 20.04
CA LEU A 40 16.64 -42.07 20.17
C LEU A 40 15.73 -41.78 18.95
N THR A 41 16.19 -42.10 17.74
CA THR A 41 15.42 -41.88 16.49
C THR A 41 14.19 -42.79 16.40
N ILE A 42 14.31 -44.05 16.83
CA ILE A 42 13.17 -44.98 16.87
C ILE A 42 12.16 -44.52 17.92
N GLU A 43 12.64 -44.16 19.10
CA GLU A 43 11.79 -43.74 20.20
C GLU A 43 11.06 -42.43 19.88
N GLU A 44 11.75 -41.45 19.29
CA GLU A 44 11.17 -40.16 18.91
C GLU A 44 9.92 -40.31 18.04
N LYS A 45 9.96 -41.22 17.05
CA LYS A 45 8.83 -41.50 16.14
C LYS A 45 7.59 -42.08 16.84
N LYS A 46 7.77 -42.73 18.00
CA LYS A 46 6.67 -43.32 18.79
C LYS A 46 6.07 -42.31 19.77
N THR A 47 6.77 -41.22 20.04
CA THR A 47 6.36 -40.23 21.04
C THR A 47 5.44 -39.16 20.45
N LEU A 48 4.48 -38.70 21.26
CA LEU A 48 3.58 -37.61 20.88
C LEU A 48 4.38 -36.32 20.66
N VAL A 49 4.28 -35.75 19.46
CA VAL A 49 4.95 -34.49 19.07
C VAL A 49 4.62 -33.39 20.07
N GLY A 50 5.66 -32.74 20.59
CA GLY A 50 5.53 -31.64 21.55
C GLY A 50 5.37 -32.04 23.01
N SER A 51 5.28 -33.33 23.33
CA SER A 51 5.39 -33.79 24.71
C SER A 51 6.76 -33.45 25.31
N ILE A 52 6.86 -33.33 26.65
CA ILE A 52 8.13 -33.10 27.35
C ILE A 52 9.17 -34.15 26.95
N TYR A 53 8.72 -35.39 26.77
CA TYR A 53 9.58 -36.49 26.35
C TYR A 53 10.05 -36.34 24.90
N TRP A 54 9.16 -36.00 23.96
CA TRP A 54 9.52 -35.70 22.57
C TRP A 54 10.52 -34.54 22.45
N LEU A 55 10.35 -33.49 23.25
CA LEU A 55 11.28 -32.36 23.32
C LEU A 55 12.65 -32.79 23.84
N ARG A 56 12.69 -33.63 24.89
CA ARG A 56 13.95 -34.16 25.42
C ARG A 56 14.69 -34.98 24.36
N LEU A 57 13.99 -35.88 23.67
CA LEU A 57 14.57 -36.72 22.62
C LEU A 57 15.11 -35.87 21.47
N ASN A 58 14.32 -34.93 20.95
CA ASN A 58 14.78 -34.08 19.85
C ASN A 58 15.92 -33.14 20.26
N ARG A 59 16.01 -32.69 21.52
CA ARG A 59 17.15 -31.88 21.99
C ARG A 59 18.46 -32.67 21.95
N GLU A 60 18.42 -33.95 22.30
CA GLU A 60 19.58 -34.84 22.20
C GLU A 60 19.92 -35.13 20.75
N LEU A 61 18.93 -35.50 19.92
CA LEU A 61 19.13 -35.73 18.48
C LEU A 61 19.66 -34.48 17.76
N ALA A 62 19.21 -33.28 18.14
CA ALA A 62 19.63 -32.01 17.53
C ALA A 62 21.10 -31.63 17.77
N LYS A 63 21.82 -32.36 18.63
CA LYS A 63 23.27 -32.20 18.77
C LYS A 63 24.02 -32.69 17.53
N THR A 64 23.47 -33.65 16.79
CA THR A 64 24.13 -34.29 15.64
C THR A 64 23.26 -34.31 14.37
N GLN A 65 21.93 -34.30 14.51
CA GLN A 65 20.99 -34.36 13.40
C GLN A 65 20.33 -33.01 13.13
N ALA A 66 20.61 -32.44 11.95
CA ALA A 66 20.04 -31.16 11.54
C ALA A 66 18.50 -31.22 11.38
N SER A 67 17.95 -32.39 11.06
CA SER A 67 16.50 -32.61 10.94
C SER A 67 15.78 -32.50 12.28
N ALA A 68 16.38 -32.98 13.37
CA ALA A 68 15.84 -32.84 14.72
C ALA A 68 15.88 -31.38 15.19
N ALA A 69 16.99 -30.67 14.93
CA ALA A 69 17.08 -29.25 15.19
C ALA A 69 15.99 -28.46 14.43
N LEU A 70 15.76 -28.78 13.15
CA LEU A 70 14.66 -28.18 12.37
C LEU A 70 13.27 -28.48 12.94
N ARG A 71 13.01 -29.72 13.39
CA ARG A 71 11.74 -30.08 14.03
C ARG A 71 11.49 -29.23 15.28
N LEU A 72 12.50 -29.06 16.13
CA LEU A 72 12.41 -28.17 17.30
C LEU A 72 12.14 -26.73 16.89
N ALA A 73 12.89 -26.20 15.92
CA ALA A 73 12.72 -24.82 15.45
C ALA A 73 11.27 -24.54 15.01
N ARG A 74 10.71 -25.42 14.17
CA ARG A 74 9.32 -25.32 13.69
C ARG A 74 8.30 -25.48 14.82
N TRP A 75 8.54 -26.39 15.76
CA TRP A 75 7.66 -26.58 16.91
C TRP A 75 7.60 -25.34 17.81
N TYR A 76 8.76 -24.77 18.16
CA TYR A 76 8.83 -23.56 18.97
C TYR A 76 8.20 -22.35 18.28
N LEU A 77 8.34 -22.26 16.95
CA LEU A 77 7.68 -21.26 16.15
C LEU A 77 6.15 -21.45 16.21
N ASN A 78 5.65 -22.65 15.94
CA ASN A 78 4.21 -22.97 15.97
C ASN A 78 3.56 -22.76 17.33
N ASN A 79 4.21 -23.16 18.41
CA ASN A 79 3.67 -23.00 19.76
C ASN A 79 3.62 -21.56 20.24
N SER A 80 4.52 -20.70 19.75
CA SER A 80 4.43 -19.27 20.04
C SER A 80 3.13 -18.67 19.50
N TYR A 81 2.64 -19.13 18.34
CA TYR A 81 1.36 -18.70 17.78
C TYR A 81 0.15 -19.17 18.60
N ILE A 82 0.19 -20.40 19.12
CA ILE A 82 -0.89 -20.97 19.94
C ILE A 82 -1.03 -20.21 21.27
N GLN A 83 0.07 -19.83 21.91
CA GLN A 83 0.04 -19.06 23.16
C GLN A 83 -0.46 -17.62 22.98
N THR A 84 -0.34 -17.06 21.77
CA THR A 84 -0.88 -15.74 21.42
C THR A 84 -2.34 -15.76 20.93
N GLY A 85 -3.00 -16.92 20.89
CA GLY A 85 -4.39 -17.06 20.45
C GLY A 85 -4.62 -16.95 18.94
N ILE A 86 -3.57 -17.12 18.12
CA ILE A 86 -3.66 -17.02 16.65
C ILE A 86 -3.70 -18.44 16.08
N ALA A 87 -4.80 -18.80 15.40
CA ALA A 87 -4.98 -20.11 14.79
C ALA A 87 -3.98 -20.34 13.64
N SER A 88 -3.28 -21.49 13.67
CA SER A 88 -2.20 -21.86 12.77
C SER A 88 -2.68 -22.41 11.42
N THR A 89 -3.54 -21.68 10.73
CA THR A 89 -3.95 -22.04 9.36
C THR A 89 -3.59 -20.89 8.44
N ALA A 90 -2.47 -21.08 7.73
CA ALA A 90 -1.72 -20.11 6.93
C ALA A 90 -0.80 -19.19 7.75
N LEU A 91 0.46 -19.11 7.29
CA LEU A 91 1.47 -18.13 7.69
C LEU A 91 0.90 -16.71 7.54
N SER A 92 0.20 -16.22 8.56
CA SER A 92 -0.26 -14.84 8.62
C SER A 92 0.94 -13.95 8.96
N PRO A 93 1.28 -12.91 8.17
CA PRO A 93 2.51 -12.12 8.35
C PRO A 93 2.44 -11.07 9.47
N ILE A 94 1.33 -11.01 10.21
CA ILE A 94 1.00 -9.85 11.03
C ILE A 94 0.89 -10.33 12.48
N LEU A 95 1.80 -9.85 13.33
CA LEU A 95 1.86 -10.01 14.81
C LEU A 95 2.68 -11.17 15.41
N ALA A 96 3.96 -11.30 15.02
CA ALA A 96 4.98 -11.83 15.92
C ALA A 96 6.29 -11.04 15.80
N ASN A 97 6.28 -9.78 16.24
CA ASN A 97 7.48 -8.93 16.29
C ASN A 97 8.56 -9.43 17.28
N THR A 98 8.26 -10.48 18.05
CA THR A 98 9.21 -11.17 18.90
C THR A 98 9.40 -12.57 18.36
N VAL A 99 10.50 -12.82 17.63
CA VAL A 99 10.85 -14.20 17.29
C VAL A 99 10.99 -14.97 18.60
N ASN A 100 10.37 -16.14 18.68
CA ASN A 100 10.67 -17.07 19.75
C ASN A 100 12.19 -17.35 19.74
N LYS A 101 12.89 -16.87 20.78
CA LYS A 101 14.35 -17.04 20.90
C LYS A 101 14.76 -18.51 20.79
N ASP A 102 13.92 -19.42 21.28
CA ASP A 102 14.15 -20.86 21.19
C ASP A 102 14.13 -21.33 19.73
N ALA A 103 13.18 -20.85 18.92
CA ALA A 103 13.12 -21.20 17.50
C ALA A 103 14.38 -20.76 16.76
N LEU A 104 14.88 -19.55 17.04
CA LEU A 104 16.13 -19.05 16.45
C LEU A 104 17.33 -19.93 16.79
N ILE A 105 17.47 -20.31 18.07
CA ILE A 105 18.57 -21.17 18.53
C ILE A 105 18.57 -22.50 17.76
N TRP A 106 17.39 -23.09 17.56
CA TRP A 106 17.28 -24.36 16.84
C TRP A 106 17.49 -24.24 15.33
N PHE A 107 17.08 -23.13 14.71
CA PHE A 107 17.44 -22.84 13.32
C PHE A 107 18.96 -22.69 13.18
N GLU A 108 19.60 -21.92 14.05
CA GLU A 108 21.06 -21.74 14.05
C GLU A 108 21.80 -23.06 14.27
N GLN A 109 21.30 -23.92 15.17
CA GLN A 109 21.85 -25.25 15.37
C GLN A 109 21.72 -26.13 14.12
N ALA A 110 20.57 -26.11 13.44
CA ALA A 110 20.41 -26.82 12.18
C ALA A 110 21.36 -26.29 11.09
N ILE A 111 21.61 -24.99 11.05
CA ILE A 111 22.57 -24.36 10.12
C ILE A 111 24.01 -24.78 10.46
N ARG A 112 24.39 -24.85 11.74
CA ARG A 112 25.71 -25.37 12.17
C ARG A 112 25.91 -26.82 11.74
N LEU A 113 24.84 -27.60 11.70
CA LEU A 113 24.80 -28.97 11.17
C LEU A 113 24.58 -29.02 9.65
N HIS A 114 24.91 -27.94 8.93
CA HIS A 114 24.89 -27.82 7.47
C HIS A 114 23.52 -27.99 6.79
N SER A 115 22.41 -27.72 7.49
CA SER A 115 21.08 -27.77 6.87
C SER A 115 20.81 -26.57 5.96
N SER A 116 20.78 -26.80 4.65
CA SER A 116 20.35 -25.79 3.67
C SER A 116 18.88 -25.38 3.85
N GLN A 117 18.03 -26.32 4.27
CA GLN A 117 16.61 -26.06 4.54
C GLN A 117 16.44 -25.04 5.67
N ALA A 118 17.25 -25.15 6.73
CA ALA A 118 17.23 -24.20 7.85
C ALA A 118 17.65 -22.79 7.42
N ILE A 119 18.59 -22.66 6.49
CA ILE A 119 19.00 -21.37 5.96
C ILE A 119 17.83 -20.69 5.23
N VAL A 120 17.13 -21.41 4.34
CA VAL A 120 15.99 -20.86 3.60
C VAL A 120 14.85 -20.46 4.54
N GLU A 121 14.47 -21.34 5.47
CA GLU A 121 13.37 -21.05 6.42
C GLU A 121 13.69 -19.90 7.36
N LEU A 122 14.91 -19.82 7.88
CA LEU A 122 15.32 -18.71 8.75
C LEU A 122 15.37 -17.39 7.99
N ALA A 123 15.88 -17.40 6.75
CA ALA A 123 15.88 -16.20 5.91
C ALA A 123 14.45 -15.73 5.58
N GLN A 124 13.55 -16.67 5.27
CA GLN A 124 12.14 -16.38 5.03
C GLN A 124 11.48 -15.75 6.26
N LEU A 125 11.75 -16.29 7.46
CA LEU A 125 11.25 -15.76 8.73
C LEU A 125 11.75 -14.33 8.97
N TYR A 126 13.05 -14.08 8.77
CA TYR A 126 13.61 -12.73 8.88
C TYR A 126 12.97 -11.76 7.90
N PHE A 127 12.72 -12.19 6.65
CA PHE A 127 12.09 -11.34 5.65
C PHE A 127 10.63 -11.00 6.02
N GLN A 128 9.87 -11.98 6.52
CA GLN A 128 8.48 -11.75 6.99
C GLN A 128 8.40 -10.76 8.15
N GLN A 129 9.46 -10.66 8.96
CA GLN A 129 9.57 -9.72 10.06
C GLN A 129 10.20 -8.38 9.67
N ASP A 130 10.32 -8.10 8.37
CA ASP A 130 10.95 -6.89 7.84
C ASP A 130 12.44 -6.73 8.23
N ARG A 131 13.10 -7.81 8.66
CA ARG A 131 14.54 -7.83 8.98
C ARG A 131 15.35 -8.19 7.74
N VAL A 132 15.24 -7.36 6.71
CA VAL A 132 15.71 -7.68 5.36
C VAL A 132 17.22 -7.91 5.30
N ASP A 133 18.02 -7.13 6.02
CA ASP A 133 19.48 -7.32 6.08
C ASP A 133 19.87 -8.71 6.64
N LYS A 134 19.09 -9.20 7.61
CA LYS A 134 19.29 -10.54 8.17
C LYS A 134 18.84 -11.63 7.22
N ALA A 135 17.74 -11.41 6.50
CA ALA A 135 17.30 -12.32 5.46
C ALA A 135 18.36 -12.46 4.36
N GLN A 136 18.91 -11.33 3.88
CA GLN A 136 19.97 -11.27 2.88
C GLN A 136 21.25 -11.98 3.34
N SER A 137 21.76 -11.64 4.53
CA SER A 137 22.98 -12.27 5.07
C SER A 137 22.80 -13.75 5.43
N THR A 138 21.56 -14.19 5.69
CA THR A 138 21.27 -15.61 5.93
C THR A 138 21.23 -16.38 4.61
N ILE A 139 20.46 -15.92 3.62
CA ILE A 139 20.28 -16.64 2.35
C ILE A 139 21.54 -16.62 1.46
N SER A 140 22.45 -15.66 1.66
CA SER A 140 23.73 -15.59 0.96
C SER A 140 24.70 -16.72 1.33
N LYS A 141 24.46 -17.43 2.44
CA LYS A 141 25.26 -18.60 2.86
C LYS A 141 25.05 -19.81 1.96
N LEU A 142 23.98 -19.84 1.17
CA LEU A 142 23.71 -20.92 0.22
C LEU A 142 24.46 -20.66 -1.10
N PRO A 143 24.94 -21.72 -1.79
CA PRO A 143 25.42 -21.60 -3.15
C PRO A 143 24.31 -21.14 -4.10
N GLU A 144 24.67 -20.79 -5.34
CA GLU A 144 23.70 -20.36 -6.33
C GLU A 144 22.71 -21.47 -6.71
N LEU A 145 23.21 -22.72 -6.81
CA LEU A 145 22.44 -23.92 -7.16
C LEU A 145 22.47 -24.93 -6.02
N LEU A 146 21.31 -25.51 -5.69
CA LEU A 146 21.16 -26.59 -4.71
C LEU A 146 20.78 -27.92 -5.38
N PRO A 147 21.26 -29.07 -4.85
CA PRO A 147 20.90 -30.39 -5.39
C PRO A 147 19.41 -30.72 -5.28
N ASN A 148 18.73 -30.21 -4.25
CA ASN A 148 17.30 -30.42 -4.05
C ASN A 148 16.50 -29.36 -4.82
N HIS A 149 15.81 -29.78 -5.88
CA HIS A 149 15.02 -28.90 -6.75
C HIS A 149 14.02 -28.01 -5.99
N ASN A 150 13.24 -28.57 -5.06
CA ASN A 150 12.21 -27.81 -4.35
C ASN A 150 12.83 -26.74 -3.44
N LEU A 151 13.97 -27.07 -2.83
CA LEU A 151 14.70 -26.13 -1.98
C LEU A 151 15.42 -25.06 -2.81
N ASP A 152 15.97 -25.43 -3.96
CA ASP A 152 16.57 -24.51 -4.93
C ASP A 152 15.54 -23.49 -5.42
N GLU A 153 14.35 -23.97 -5.82
CA GLU A 153 13.23 -23.12 -6.23
C GLU A 153 12.80 -22.16 -5.12
N ALA A 154 12.68 -22.66 -3.88
CA ALA A 154 12.33 -21.82 -2.73
C ALA A 154 13.40 -20.76 -2.42
N ALA A 155 14.68 -21.12 -2.49
CA ALA A 155 15.80 -20.20 -2.27
C ALA A 155 15.85 -19.11 -3.36
N LEU A 156 15.71 -19.49 -4.62
CA LEU A 156 15.68 -18.57 -5.76
C LEU A 156 14.51 -17.57 -5.66
N ARG A 157 13.30 -18.07 -5.37
CA ARG A 157 12.11 -17.23 -5.18
C ARG A 157 12.32 -16.21 -4.06
N LEU A 158 12.88 -16.64 -2.93
CA LEU A 158 13.18 -15.74 -1.81
C LEU A 158 14.26 -14.70 -2.19
N ARG A 159 15.33 -15.11 -2.90
CA ARG A 159 16.36 -14.18 -3.39
C ARG A 159 15.78 -13.12 -4.34
N LEU A 160 14.93 -13.53 -5.27
CA LEU A 160 14.22 -12.62 -6.19
C LEU A 160 13.33 -11.64 -5.40
N THR A 161 12.53 -12.17 -4.46
CA THR A 161 11.59 -11.36 -3.67
C THR A 161 12.33 -10.31 -2.84
N ILE A 162 13.42 -10.70 -2.18
CA ILE A 162 14.29 -9.80 -1.43
C ILE A 162 14.92 -8.76 -2.35
N ALA A 163 15.48 -9.16 -3.50
CA ALA A 163 16.12 -8.24 -4.44
C ALA A 163 15.15 -7.17 -4.96
N ILE A 164 13.91 -7.57 -5.29
CA ILE A 164 12.84 -6.65 -5.68
C ILE A 164 12.50 -5.70 -4.52
N TYR A 165 12.33 -6.24 -3.31
CA TYR A 165 11.98 -5.45 -2.12
C TYR A 165 13.01 -4.38 -1.78
N VAL A 166 14.30 -4.70 -1.87
CA VAL A 166 15.38 -3.72 -1.62
C VAL A 166 15.68 -2.83 -2.82
N GLY A 167 15.05 -3.07 -3.97
CA GLY A 167 15.29 -2.28 -5.19
C GLY A 167 16.60 -2.56 -5.90
N ASP A 168 17.16 -3.78 -5.80
CA ASP A 168 18.38 -4.20 -6.50
C ASP A 168 18.05 -4.85 -7.85
N ILE A 169 17.75 -4.01 -8.85
CA ILE A 169 17.31 -4.44 -10.18
C ILE A 169 18.39 -5.23 -10.93
N ASN A 170 19.66 -4.85 -10.77
CA ASN A 170 20.78 -5.60 -11.35
C ASN A 170 20.79 -7.04 -10.82
N LYS A 171 20.55 -7.23 -9.52
CA LYS A 171 20.46 -8.57 -8.94
C LYS A 171 19.22 -9.33 -9.42
N VAL A 172 18.10 -8.64 -9.60
CA VAL A 172 16.88 -9.24 -10.17
C VAL A 172 17.15 -9.77 -11.58
N GLU A 173 17.77 -8.99 -12.47
CA GLU A 173 18.09 -9.43 -13.83
C GLU A 173 19.01 -10.65 -13.85
N GLN A 174 20.04 -10.67 -13.00
CA GLN A 174 20.92 -11.82 -12.84
C GLN A 174 20.15 -13.08 -12.43
N LEU A 175 19.33 -12.97 -11.38
CA LEU A 175 18.57 -14.11 -10.84
C LEU A 175 17.50 -14.61 -11.82
N VAL A 176 16.89 -13.73 -12.61
CA VAL A 176 15.90 -14.11 -13.63
C VAL A 176 16.56 -14.92 -14.75
N ASN A 177 17.77 -14.54 -15.19
CA ASN A 177 18.50 -15.34 -16.17
C ASN A 177 18.81 -16.75 -15.62
N THR A 178 19.25 -16.85 -14.37
CA THR A 178 19.43 -18.15 -13.69
C THR A 178 18.11 -18.94 -13.62
N ALA A 179 17.00 -18.29 -13.26
CA ALA A 179 15.67 -18.89 -13.17
C ALA A 179 15.21 -19.48 -14.51
N LEU A 180 15.33 -18.70 -15.58
CA LEU A 180 14.93 -19.12 -16.92
C LEU A 180 15.78 -20.27 -17.44
N LEU A 181 17.10 -20.24 -17.18
CA LEU A 181 18.01 -21.33 -17.54
C LEU A 181 17.68 -22.62 -16.78
N GLN A 182 17.37 -22.54 -15.49
CA GLN A 182 16.94 -23.67 -14.68
C GLN A 182 15.62 -24.26 -15.19
N GLN A 183 14.63 -23.41 -15.45
CA GLN A 183 13.33 -23.83 -15.97
C GLN A 183 13.46 -24.51 -17.34
N ALA A 184 14.26 -23.95 -18.25
CA ALA A 184 14.50 -24.53 -19.57
C ALA A 184 15.16 -25.92 -19.51
N LYS A 185 16.00 -26.18 -18.51
CA LYS A 185 16.64 -27.49 -18.30
C LYS A 185 15.69 -28.54 -17.74
N TYR A 186 14.80 -28.15 -16.83
CA TYR A 186 13.98 -29.10 -16.07
C TYR A 186 12.61 -29.39 -16.72
N TYR A 187 12.01 -28.41 -17.40
CA TYR A 187 10.64 -28.52 -17.93
C TYR A 187 10.55 -29.03 -19.37
N LYS A 188 11.65 -29.52 -19.96
CA LYS A 188 11.68 -30.09 -21.32
C LYS A 188 10.90 -31.42 -21.49
N GLY A 189 9.98 -31.77 -20.59
CA GLY A 189 9.24 -33.03 -20.68
C GLY A 189 8.02 -33.23 -19.75
N LYS A 190 7.57 -32.23 -18.99
CA LYS A 190 6.40 -32.39 -18.10
C LYS A 190 5.54 -31.13 -18.06
N TYR A 191 4.80 -30.90 -19.13
CA TYR A 191 3.70 -29.94 -19.16
C TYR A 191 2.71 -30.29 -18.04
N GLY A 192 2.46 -29.36 -17.10
CA GLY A 192 1.34 -29.49 -16.15
C GLY A 192 1.62 -29.25 -14.66
N ILE A 193 2.86 -28.96 -14.22
CA ILE A 193 3.12 -28.55 -12.82
C ILE A 193 3.48 -27.06 -12.80
N GLU A 194 2.52 -26.23 -12.39
CA GLU A 194 2.68 -24.79 -12.17
C GLU A 194 3.71 -24.57 -11.04
N SER A 195 4.96 -24.25 -11.40
CA SER A 195 5.97 -23.85 -10.41
C SER A 195 5.61 -22.46 -9.87
N THR A 196 5.68 -22.30 -8.55
CA THR A 196 5.48 -21.01 -7.89
C THR A 196 6.44 -19.92 -8.38
N THR A 197 7.63 -20.32 -8.86
CA THR A 197 8.59 -19.41 -9.48
C THR A 197 8.14 -18.92 -10.85
N LEU A 198 7.50 -19.76 -11.67
CA LEU A 198 6.91 -19.32 -12.95
C LEU A 198 5.85 -18.23 -12.73
N ARG A 199 4.99 -18.43 -11.72
CA ARG A 199 3.98 -17.43 -11.34
C ARG A 199 4.62 -16.11 -10.90
N LEU A 200 5.68 -16.16 -10.08
CA LEU A 200 6.44 -14.96 -9.71
C LEU A 200 7.03 -14.26 -10.94
N LEU A 201 7.63 -14.99 -11.89
CA LEU A 201 8.17 -14.41 -13.13
C LEU A 201 7.07 -13.79 -14.02
N ALA A 202 5.90 -14.40 -14.06
CA ALA A 202 4.73 -13.85 -14.75
C ALA A 202 4.26 -12.55 -14.11
N ASP A 203 4.14 -12.51 -12.77
CA ASP A 203 3.82 -11.28 -12.03
C ASP A 203 4.89 -10.19 -12.25
N MET A 204 6.17 -10.56 -12.23
CA MET A 204 7.28 -9.64 -12.52
C MET A 204 7.18 -9.04 -13.93
N THR A 205 6.71 -9.82 -14.91
CA THR A 205 6.49 -9.33 -16.27
C THR A 205 5.25 -8.45 -16.35
N LYS A 206 4.14 -8.86 -15.72
CA LYS A 206 2.87 -8.12 -15.66
C LYS A 206 3.08 -6.71 -15.11
N PHE A 207 3.83 -6.59 -14.02
CA PHE A 207 4.06 -5.31 -13.34
C PHE A 207 5.33 -4.58 -13.78
N ALA A 208 5.90 -4.95 -14.94
CA ALA A 208 7.06 -4.31 -15.54
C ALA A 208 8.33 -4.27 -14.65
N ILE A 209 8.51 -5.27 -13.77
CA ILE A 209 9.78 -5.48 -13.02
C ILE A 209 10.88 -5.94 -13.98
N ILE A 210 10.52 -6.78 -14.95
CA ILE A 210 11.41 -7.29 -15.99
C ILE A 210 10.82 -7.08 -17.38
N LYS A 211 11.68 -7.06 -18.38
CA LYS A 211 11.27 -6.99 -19.79
C LYS A 211 10.50 -8.25 -20.18
N LYS A 212 9.54 -8.09 -21.09
CA LYS A 212 8.77 -9.21 -21.65
C LYS A 212 9.72 -10.25 -22.26
N ASN A 213 9.51 -11.50 -21.88
CA ASN A 213 10.27 -12.65 -22.38
C ASN A 213 9.31 -13.61 -23.09
N SER A 214 9.65 -14.03 -24.31
CA SER A 214 8.85 -14.95 -25.13
C SER A 214 8.60 -16.30 -24.46
N LEU A 215 9.49 -16.76 -23.57
CA LEU A 215 9.33 -18.00 -22.81
C LEU A 215 8.19 -17.94 -21.78
N LEU A 216 7.79 -16.74 -21.34
CA LEU A 216 6.72 -16.53 -20.37
C LEU A 216 5.37 -16.25 -21.02
N ALA A 217 5.33 -16.00 -22.34
CA ALA A 217 4.10 -15.65 -23.06
C ALA A 217 2.96 -16.70 -22.91
N PRO A 218 3.21 -18.02 -23.01
CA PRO A 218 2.14 -19.02 -22.85
C PRO A 218 1.51 -19.04 -21.45
N TYR A 219 2.30 -18.71 -20.41
CA TYR A 219 1.80 -18.62 -19.03
C TYR A 219 0.99 -17.35 -18.80
N LEU A 220 1.43 -16.22 -19.37
CA LEU A 220 0.71 -14.96 -19.29
C LEU A 220 -0.67 -15.06 -19.98
N GLU A 221 -0.76 -15.77 -21.11
CA GLU A 221 -2.02 -15.99 -21.84
C GLU A 221 -2.99 -16.92 -21.09
N ALA A 222 -2.49 -17.97 -20.44
CA ALA A 222 -3.31 -18.91 -19.65
C ALA A 222 -3.89 -18.26 -18.39
N HIS A 223 -3.13 -17.41 -17.69
CA HIS A 223 -3.61 -16.71 -16.49
C HIS A 223 -4.45 -15.46 -16.80
N GLN A 224 -4.38 -14.92 -18.02
CA GLN A 224 -5.35 -13.91 -18.49
C GLN A 224 -6.75 -14.50 -18.72
N GLN A 225 -6.89 -15.82 -18.91
CA GLN A 225 -8.19 -16.45 -19.12
C GLN A 225 -9.02 -16.64 -17.85
N SER A 226 -8.42 -16.71 -16.65
CA SER A 226 -9.18 -16.71 -15.38
C SER A 226 -9.62 -15.31 -14.93
N ASP A 227 -9.00 -14.26 -15.49
CA ASP A 227 -9.41 -12.86 -15.31
C ASP A 227 -10.43 -12.41 -16.37
N LYS A 228 -10.93 -13.32 -17.23
CA LYS A 228 -12.22 -13.16 -17.94
C LYS A 228 -13.40 -13.31 -16.96
N VAL A 229 -13.35 -12.64 -15.81
CA VAL A 229 -14.59 -12.07 -15.31
C VAL A 229 -15.04 -11.11 -16.41
N ASN A 230 -16.31 -11.18 -16.79
CA ASN A 230 -16.96 -10.21 -17.66
C ASN A 230 -16.77 -8.79 -17.10
N LEU A 231 -15.59 -8.21 -17.32
CA LEU A 231 -15.43 -6.78 -17.48
C LEU A 231 -16.05 -6.51 -18.84
N TYR A 232 -17.38 -6.38 -18.85
CA TYR A 232 -18.03 -5.38 -19.66
C TYR A 232 -17.56 -3.99 -19.17
N LEU A 233 -16.25 -3.76 -19.13
CA LEU A 233 -15.73 -2.50 -19.58
C LEU A 233 -15.65 -2.70 -21.09
N SER A 234 -16.72 -2.28 -21.77
CA SER A 234 -16.55 -1.57 -23.04
C SER A 234 -15.24 -0.80 -22.95
N PRO A 235 -14.34 -0.80 -23.96
CA PRO A 235 -13.22 0.13 -23.97
C PRO A 235 -13.82 1.49 -23.68
N ALA A 236 -13.64 1.98 -22.45
CA ALA A 236 -14.39 3.13 -22.01
C ALA A 236 -13.94 4.24 -22.93
N ALA A 237 -14.90 4.77 -23.69
CA ALA A 237 -14.78 6.06 -24.31
C ALA A 237 -14.07 6.99 -23.31
N ASN A 238 -12.90 7.51 -23.70
CA ASN A 238 -12.05 8.48 -23.01
C ASN A 238 -12.42 8.77 -21.53
N CYS A 239 -11.72 8.15 -20.56
CA CYS A 239 -11.79 8.62 -19.17
C CYS A 239 -11.36 10.08 -19.07
N LEU A 240 -11.85 10.79 -18.06
CA LEU A 240 -11.52 12.20 -17.82
C LEU A 240 -10.04 12.39 -17.48
N ALA A 241 -9.47 11.52 -16.64
CA ALA A 241 -8.04 11.52 -16.34
C ALA A 241 -7.50 10.10 -16.22
N SER A 242 -6.17 9.97 -16.24
CA SER A 242 -5.45 8.69 -16.07
C SER A 242 -4.55 8.74 -14.84
N LEU A 243 -4.48 7.62 -14.12
CA LEU A 243 -3.73 7.47 -12.87
C LEU A 243 -2.91 6.17 -12.91
N GLN A 244 -1.60 6.28 -13.11
CA GLN A 244 -0.69 5.12 -13.07
C GLN A 244 -0.29 4.82 -11.63
N LEU A 245 -0.67 3.64 -11.12
CA LEU A 245 -0.30 3.21 -9.77
C LEU A 245 1.04 2.49 -9.75
N PHE A 246 1.79 2.70 -8.68
CA PHE A 246 3.12 2.16 -8.42
C PHE A 246 3.21 1.51 -7.04
N ALA A 247 4.06 0.48 -6.94
CA ALA A 247 4.50 -0.05 -5.65
C ALA A 247 5.93 -0.60 -5.73
N THR A 248 6.53 -0.82 -4.55
CA THR A 248 7.95 -1.15 -4.40
C THR A 248 8.25 -2.63 -4.20
N ASN A 249 7.22 -3.48 -4.21
CA ASN A 249 7.37 -4.92 -4.10
C ASN A 249 6.19 -5.67 -4.74
N VAL A 250 6.40 -6.95 -5.06
CA VAL A 250 5.42 -7.79 -5.77
C VAL A 250 4.11 -7.93 -5.01
N ARG A 251 4.15 -8.07 -3.68
CA ARG A 251 2.94 -8.23 -2.87
C ARG A 251 2.03 -7.01 -3.00
N HIS A 252 2.60 -5.81 -2.89
CA HIS A 252 1.83 -4.56 -3.01
C HIS A 252 1.31 -4.36 -4.43
N LEU A 253 2.06 -4.77 -5.46
CA LEU A 253 1.56 -4.71 -6.85
C LEU A 253 0.34 -5.61 -7.08
N ILE A 254 0.34 -6.81 -6.49
CA ILE A 254 -0.82 -7.71 -6.50
C ILE A 254 -1.99 -7.08 -5.73
N GLN A 255 -1.74 -6.47 -4.57
CA GLN A 255 -2.75 -5.77 -3.79
C GLN A 255 -3.37 -4.60 -4.58
N LEU A 256 -2.55 -3.82 -5.29
CA LEU A 256 -3.00 -2.75 -6.18
C LEU A 256 -3.89 -3.27 -7.31
N ASP A 257 -3.52 -4.39 -7.94
CA ASP A 257 -4.34 -5.00 -8.99
C ASP A 257 -5.74 -5.39 -8.46
N GLN A 258 -5.82 -5.89 -7.22
CA GLN A 258 -7.08 -6.19 -6.53
C GLN A 258 -7.85 -4.94 -6.11
N LEU A 259 -7.14 -3.89 -5.67
CA LEU A 259 -7.73 -2.60 -5.32
C LEU A 259 -8.40 -1.95 -6.54
N ILE A 260 -7.73 -1.95 -7.70
CA ILE A 260 -8.29 -1.44 -8.97
C ILE A 260 -9.57 -2.20 -9.33
N LYS A 261 -9.56 -3.54 -9.23
CA LYS A 261 -10.76 -4.37 -9.49
C LYS A 261 -11.92 -3.98 -8.57
N ARG A 262 -11.66 -3.83 -7.26
CA ARG A 262 -12.68 -3.40 -6.27
C ARG A 262 -13.18 -1.99 -6.54
N PHE A 263 -12.29 -1.04 -6.79
CA PHE A 263 -12.62 0.34 -7.11
C PHE A 263 -13.55 0.41 -8.34
N ASN A 264 -13.19 -0.27 -9.42
CA ASN A 264 -13.99 -0.31 -10.65
C ASN A 264 -15.39 -0.94 -10.46
N GLN A 265 -15.55 -1.83 -9.49
CA GLN A 265 -16.81 -2.52 -9.21
C GLN A 265 -17.69 -1.77 -8.20
N GLN A 266 -17.08 -1.07 -7.24
CA GLN A 266 -17.76 -0.57 -6.05
C GLN A 266 -17.90 0.95 -6.01
N GLN A 267 -16.99 1.69 -6.65
CA GLN A 267 -16.90 3.14 -6.47
C GLN A 267 -17.43 3.90 -7.70
N PRO A 268 -18.31 4.89 -7.52
CA PRO A 268 -18.92 5.62 -8.64
C PRO A 268 -17.92 6.50 -9.42
N LEU A 269 -16.78 6.86 -8.80
CA LEU A 269 -15.71 7.64 -9.41
C LEU A 269 -14.93 6.87 -10.47
N ALA A 270 -15.03 5.53 -10.51
CA ALA A 270 -14.28 4.71 -11.46
C ALA A 270 -14.52 5.07 -12.92
N ARG A 271 -15.69 5.59 -13.27
CA ARG A 271 -16.01 6.01 -14.64
C ARG A 271 -15.16 7.21 -15.13
N TYR A 272 -14.53 7.97 -14.24
CA TYR A 272 -13.78 9.18 -14.58
C TYR A 272 -12.27 8.97 -14.63
N ILE A 273 -11.75 7.87 -14.07
CA ILE A 273 -10.31 7.62 -13.99
C ILE A 273 -9.93 6.33 -14.72
N CYS A 274 -9.02 6.45 -15.67
CA CYS A 274 -8.38 5.31 -16.32
C CYS A 274 -7.23 4.81 -15.44
N LEU A 275 -7.33 3.56 -14.99
CA LEU A 275 -6.34 2.87 -14.16
C LEU A 275 -5.64 1.77 -14.98
N PRO A 276 -4.45 2.03 -15.56
CA PRO A 276 -3.65 0.99 -16.20
C PRO A 276 -3.12 -0.03 -15.17
N THR A 277 -2.54 -1.12 -15.66
CA THR A 277 -1.88 -2.13 -14.81
C THR A 277 -0.83 -1.47 -13.92
N PRO A 278 -0.77 -1.81 -12.61
CA PRO A 278 0.25 -1.27 -11.71
C PRO A 278 1.67 -1.53 -12.22
N LYS A 279 2.60 -0.64 -11.89
CA LYS A 279 4.00 -0.77 -12.26
C LYS A 279 4.89 -0.80 -11.04
N TYR A 280 5.96 -1.58 -11.13
CA TYR A 280 6.98 -1.57 -10.11
C TYR A 280 7.82 -0.29 -10.19
N ILE A 281 8.23 0.20 -9.02
CA ILE A 281 9.26 1.21 -8.89
C ILE A 281 10.24 0.84 -7.78
N SER A 282 11.54 1.07 -8.01
CA SER A 282 12.55 0.74 -7.01
C SER A 282 12.46 1.68 -5.81
N ILE A 283 12.43 1.11 -4.60
CA ILE A 283 12.45 1.89 -3.35
C ILE A 283 13.67 2.83 -3.26
N LYS A 284 14.79 2.46 -3.89
CA LYS A 284 16.01 3.29 -3.93
C LYS A 284 15.84 4.60 -4.70
N GLN A 285 14.82 4.70 -5.56
CA GLN A 285 14.56 5.88 -6.40
C GLN A 285 13.64 6.90 -5.72
N LEU A 286 12.89 6.49 -4.68
CA LEU A 286 11.75 7.25 -4.20
C LEU A 286 12.06 8.25 -3.08
N LYS A 287 13.13 8.03 -2.30
CA LYS A 287 13.54 8.86 -1.15
C LYS A 287 12.34 9.38 -0.32
N CYS A 288 11.48 8.46 0.11
CA CYS A 288 10.30 8.79 0.90
C CYS A 288 10.56 8.71 2.40
N SER A 289 9.94 9.63 3.15
CA SER A 289 9.70 9.50 4.58
C SER A 289 8.26 9.08 4.80
N ALA A 290 8.07 7.85 5.25
CA ALA A 290 6.76 7.30 5.57
C ALA A 290 6.82 6.76 7.01
N LYS A 291 5.89 7.22 7.85
CA LYS A 291 5.76 6.79 9.24
C LYS A 291 4.28 6.60 9.54
N LYS A 292 3.99 5.63 10.41
CA LYS A 292 2.63 5.41 10.90
C LYS A 292 2.02 6.72 11.45
N HIS A 293 0.80 7.05 11.01
CA HIS A 293 0.07 8.27 11.38
C HIS A 293 0.66 9.61 10.89
N GLN A 294 1.57 9.60 9.93
CA GLN A 294 2.05 10.81 9.25
C GLN A 294 1.85 10.66 7.74
N ALA A 295 1.44 11.75 7.08
CA ALA A 295 1.32 11.78 5.63
C ALA A 295 2.65 11.37 4.97
N ILE A 296 2.54 10.64 3.86
CA ILE A 296 3.71 10.21 3.10
C ILE A 296 4.31 11.42 2.38
N LEU A 297 5.62 11.60 2.50
CA LEU A 297 6.36 12.65 1.81
C LEU A 297 7.54 12.04 1.07
N CYS A 298 7.70 12.37 -0.21
CA CYS A 298 8.78 11.90 -1.05
C CYS A 298 9.52 13.05 -1.71
N ASP A 299 10.80 12.87 -2.00
CA ASP A 299 11.58 13.82 -2.80
C ASP A 299 11.36 13.54 -4.29
N GLU A 300 10.41 14.25 -4.91
CA GLU A 300 10.03 14.06 -6.31
C GLU A 300 11.05 14.63 -7.31
N SER A 301 12.10 15.31 -6.83
CA SER A 301 13.16 15.89 -7.68
C SER A 301 14.02 14.85 -8.39
N HIS A 302 13.85 13.57 -8.07
CA HIS A 302 14.58 12.45 -8.67
C HIS A 302 13.71 11.61 -9.61
N TRP A 303 12.47 12.03 -9.86
CA TRP A 303 11.47 11.20 -10.56
C TRP A 303 11.46 11.43 -12.07
N GLN A 304 12.44 12.17 -12.62
CA GLN A 304 12.53 12.47 -14.05
C GLN A 304 12.60 11.21 -14.92
N HIS A 305 13.23 10.15 -14.45
CA HIS A 305 13.35 8.90 -15.21
C HIS A 305 12.03 8.13 -15.28
N ILE A 306 11.14 8.29 -14.30
CA ILE A 306 9.82 7.64 -14.26
C ILE A 306 8.96 8.15 -15.42
N VAL A 307 9.09 9.42 -15.78
CA VAL A 307 8.24 10.09 -16.77
C VAL A 307 8.26 9.40 -18.13
N ASN A 308 9.43 8.91 -18.57
CA ASN A 308 9.55 8.25 -19.87
C ASN A 308 8.74 6.96 -19.97
N GLU A 309 8.30 6.41 -18.84
CA GLU A 309 7.57 5.16 -18.74
C GLU A 309 6.09 5.37 -18.37
N VAL A 310 5.64 6.62 -18.19
CA VAL A 310 4.31 6.96 -17.72
C VAL A 310 3.58 7.86 -18.71
N ASP A 311 2.56 7.31 -19.35
CA ASP A 311 1.58 8.06 -20.14
C ASP A 311 0.30 8.26 -19.30
N SER A 312 0.41 9.04 -18.23
CA SER A 312 -0.71 9.34 -17.35
C SER A 312 -0.61 10.73 -16.76
N ARG A 313 -1.77 11.37 -16.54
CA ARG A 313 -1.85 12.70 -15.93
C ARG A 313 -1.36 12.67 -14.48
N TYR A 314 -1.77 11.63 -13.76
CA TYR A 314 -1.47 11.44 -12.34
C TYR A 314 -0.71 10.14 -12.12
N ILE A 315 -0.01 10.07 -10.99
CA ILE A 315 0.61 8.86 -10.50
C ILE A 315 0.19 8.60 -9.06
N GLY A 316 0.14 7.33 -8.68
CA GLY A 316 -0.12 6.92 -7.30
C GLY A 316 0.99 6.01 -6.80
N LEU A 317 1.38 6.14 -5.53
CA LEU A 317 2.43 5.32 -4.92
C LEU A 317 1.91 4.66 -3.64
N MET A 318 1.82 3.33 -3.66
CA MET A 318 1.55 2.53 -2.48
C MET A 318 2.86 2.19 -1.76
N LEU A 319 2.97 2.58 -0.50
CA LEU A 319 4.04 2.20 0.41
C LEU A 319 3.54 1.18 1.44
N LYS A 320 4.44 0.76 2.34
CA LYS A 320 4.12 -0.21 3.40
C LYS A 320 3.29 0.41 4.53
N GLU A 321 3.61 1.63 4.89
CA GLU A 321 2.94 2.36 5.97
C GLU A 321 2.96 3.85 5.64
N GLY A 322 1.97 4.59 6.16
CA GLY A 322 1.91 6.05 6.05
C GLY A 322 0.47 6.53 5.92
N GLY A 323 0.22 7.79 6.23
CA GLY A 323 -1.09 8.40 5.98
C GLY A 323 -1.27 8.68 4.49
N ALA A 324 -2.43 8.30 3.95
CA ALA A 324 -2.82 8.66 2.60
C ALA A 324 -2.95 10.18 2.42
N ASN A 325 -2.58 10.67 1.25
CA ASN A 325 -2.75 12.07 0.85
C ASN A 325 -2.55 12.27 -0.65
N VAL A 326 -3.16 13.33 -1.19
CA VAL A 326 -2.82 13.86 -2.51
C VAL A 326 -1.92 15.09 -2.39
N HIS A 327 -0.72 15.00 -2.96
CA HIS A 327 0.15 16.15 -3.22
C HIS A 327 0.01 16.51 -4.69
N LEU A 328 -0.89 17.44 -5.01
CA LEU A 328 -1.14 17.90 -6.38
C LEU A 328 -1.42 16.73 -7.35
N GLY A 329 -0.51 16.42 -8.28
CA GLY A 329 -0.68 15.35 -9.25
C GLY A 329 -0.28 13.95 -8.79
N ILE A 330 0.10 13.79 -7.51
CA ILE A 330 0.58 12.54 -6.93
C ILE A 330 -0.28 12.11 -5.76
N LEU A 331 -0.76 10.88 -5.80
CA LEU A 331 -1.51 10.22 -4.72
C LEU A 331 -0.57 9.29 -3.95
N TYR A 332 -0.49 9.44 -2.63
CA TYR A 332 0.23 8.55 -1.74
C TYR A 332 -0.74 7.82 -0.81
N PHE A 333 -0.45 6.55 -0.53
CA PHE A 333 -1.24 5.69 0.34
C PHE A 333 -0.43 4.46 0.76
N ASP A 334 -0.92 3.69 1.74
CA ASP A 334 -0.25 2.50 2.21
C ASP A 334 -1.00 1.19 1.89
N SER A 335 -0.39 0.05 2.23
CA SER A 335 -0.93 -1.27 1.92
C SER A 335 -2.12 -1.70 2.78
N GLU A 336 -2.42 -0.96 3.85
CA GLU A 336 -3.56 -1.19 4.74
C GLU A 336 -4.76 -0.30 4.38
N ASP A 337 -4.57 0.74 3.55
CA ASP A 337 -5.65 1.56 3.02
C ASP A 337 -6.61 0.75 2.12
N ASP A 338 -7.90 0.98 2.30
CA ASP A 338 -8.95 0.29 1.57
C ASP A 338 -9.45 1.05 0.34
N VAL A 339 -10.49 0.51 -0.30
CA VAL A 339 -11.07 1.09 -1.52
C VAL A 339 -11.75 2.44 -1.27
N ASP A 340 -12.25 2.68 -0.06
CA ASP A 340 -12.95 3.91 0.30
C ASP A 340 -11.94 5.04 0.54
N VAL A 341 -10.83 4.74 1.21
CA VAL A 341 -9.69 5.67 1.32
C VAL A 341 -9.14 5.99 -0.08
N PHE A 342 -8.89 4.98 -0.92
CA PHE A 342 -8.43 5.22 -2.29
C PHE A 342 -9.41 6.09 -3.10
N SER A 343 -10.71 5.85 -2.99
CA SER A 343 -11.75 6.65 -3.66
C SER A 343 -11.78 8.10 -3.18
N HIS A 344 -11.65 8.30 -1.86
CA HIS A 344 -11.52 9.63 -1.25
C HIS A 344 -10.32 10.38 -1.83
N GLU A 345 -9.13 9.78 -1.87
CA GLU A 345 -7.95 10.44 -2.43
C GLU A 345 -8.09 10.71 -3.94
N VAL A 346 -8.67 9.77 -4.71
CA VAL A 346 -8.95 9.98 -6.13
C VAL A 346 -9.86 11.19 -6.37
N SER A 347 -10.80 11.47 -5.47
CA SER A 347 -11.68 12.64 -5.59
C SER A 347 -10.91 13.96 -5.56
N HIS A 348 -9.79 14.05 -4.84
CA HIS A 348 -8.95 15.26 -4.81
C HIS A 348 -8.28 15.53 -6.16
N LEU A 349 -7.81 14.48 -6.85
CA LEU A 349 -7.28 14.59 -8.21
C LEU A 349 -8.34 15.12 -9.20
N LEU A 350 -9.62 14.84 -8.92
CA LEU A 350 -10.78 15.31 -9.67
C LEU A 350 -11.28 16.71 -9.25
N GLY A 351 -10.58 17.40 -8.34
CA GLY A 351 -10.89 18.79 -7.97
C GLY A 351 -11.88 18.94 -6.80
N PHE A 352 -12.02 17.91 -5.97
CA PHE A 352 -12.75 18.00 -4.71
C PHE A 352 -11.81 18.35 -3.54
N VAL A 353 -12.38 19.01 -2.53
CA VAL A 353 -11.65 19.43 -1.32
C VAL A 353 -12.33 18.85 -0.09
N ASP A 354 -11.53 18.51 0.91
CA ASP A 354 -12.03 17.99 2.17
C ASP A 354 -13.06 18.89 2.83
N GLU A 355 -14.09 18.24 3.37
CA GLU A 355 -15.15 18.87 4.15
C GLU A 355 -14.85 18.83 5.65
N TYR A 356 -13.80 18.11 6.07
CA TYR A 356 -13.28 18.14 7.44
C TYR A 356 -12.29 19.30 7.64
N PRO A 357 -12.05 19.72 8.90
CA PRO A 357 -11.18 20.85 9.20
C PRO A 357 -9.73 20.67 8.69
N LEU A 358 -9.33 21.52 7.76
CA LEU A 358 -7.98 21.60 7.21
C LEU A 358 -7.02 22.30 8.17
N THR A 359 -5.73 22.22 7.92
CA THR A 359 -4.71 22.95 8.70
C THR A 359 -4.94 24.47 8.63
N LYS A 360 -4.49 25.21 9.65
CA LYS A 360 -4.69 26.66 9.74
C LYS A 360 -4.01 27.40 8.59
N GLU A 361 -2.89 26.87 8.12
CA GLU A 361 -2.05 27.42 7.05
C GLU A 361 -2.47 26.93 5.66
N HIS A 362 -3.57 26.17 5.52
CA HIS A 362 -4.00 25.67 4.22
C HIS A 362 -4.33 26.84 3.26
N ASP A 363 -3.74 26.85 2.07
CA ASP A 363 -3.77 28.00 1.15
C ASP A 363 -5.20 28.45 0.79
N LYS A 364 -6.10 27.49 0.56
CA LYS A 364 -7.51 27.78 0.24
C LYS A 364 -8.31 28.40 1.38
N CYS A 365 -7.79 28.35 2.61
CA CYS A 365 -8.44 28.88 3.81
C CYS A 365 -7.83 30.20 4.30
N GLN A 366 -6.93 30.83 3.53
CA GLN A 366 -6.28 32.09 3.93
C GLN A 366 -7.16 33.34 3.71
N GLY A 367 -8.32 33.22 3.06
CA GLY A 367 -9.21 34.35 2.81
C GLY A 367 -10.41 34.00 1.94
N ILE A 368 -11.19 35.04 1.61
CA ILE A 368 -12.30 34.92 0.65
C ILE A 368 -11.71 34.59 -0.72
N GLN A 369 -12.28 33.59 -1.40
CA GLN A 369 -11.81 33.20 -2.71
C GLN A 369 -12.06 34.30 -3.74
N ALA A 370 -11.09 34.54 -4.62
CA ALA A 370 -11.26 35.43 -5.77
C ALA A 370 -12.01 34.73 -6.90
N ILE A 371 -11.70 33.45 -7.12
CA ILE A 371 -12.30 32.57 -8.13
C ILE A 371 -12.67 31.23 -7.50
N PRO A 372 -13.68 30.51 -8.04
CA PRO A 372 -13.92 29.12 -7.70
C PRO A 372 -12.68 28.24 -7.90
N PHE A 373 -12.42 27.32 -6.98
CA PHE A 373 -11.20 26.48 -7.01
C PHE A 373 -11.43 24.98 -6.80
N SER A 374 -12.65 24.55 -6.50
CA SER A 374 -13.02 23.14 -6.33
C SER A 374 -14.47 22.91 -6.75
N HIS A 375 -14.93 21.66 -6.83
CA HIS A 375 -16.33 21.37 -7.12
C HIS A 375 -17.27 21.59 -5.93
N ASN A 376 -16.82 21.33 -4.70
CA ASN A 376 -17.69 21.20 -3.54
C ASN A 376 -17.48 22.25 -2.43
N ILE A 377 -16.39 23.02 -2.46
CA ILE A 377 -16.10 24.04 -1.43
C ILE A 377 -16.05 25.44 -2.05
N ALA A 378 -16.66 26.40 -1.35
CA ALA A 378 -16.47 27.81 -1.64
C ALA A 378 -16.18 28.60 -0.35
N VAL A 379 -15.17 29.48 -0.36
CA VAL A 379 -14.81 30.33 0.79
C VAL A 379 -15.30 31.75 0.54
N LEU A 380 -16.36 32.14 1.25
CA LEU A 380 -17.15 33.34 0.98
C LEU A 380 -17.41 34.14 2.26
N LYS A 381 -17.81 35.42 2.13
CA LYS A 381 -18.25 36.23 3.28
C LYS A 381 -19.46 35.60 3.97
N LYS A 382 -19.50 35.69 5.30
CA LYS A 382 -20.65 35.24 6.11
C LYS A 382 -21.85 36.17 5.98
N HIS A 383 -21.59 37.48 5.83
CA HIS A 383 -22.61 38.51 5.85
C HIS A 383 -22.49 39.43 4.62
N TYR A 384 -23.64 39.86 4.13
CA TYR A 384 -23.78 40.77 2.99
C TYR A 384 -24.80 41.86 3.33
N GLN A 385 -24.70 43.01 2.67
CA GLN A 385 -25.66 44.10 2.80
C GLN A 385 -26.14 44.54 1.42
N GLY A 386 -27.44 44.77 1.27
CA GLY A 386 -28.04 45.27 0.04
C GLY A 386 -29.28 44.50 -0.41
N ASP A 387 -29.65 44.68 -1.68
CA ASP A 387 -30.81 44.02 -2.29
C ASP A 387 -30.59 42.51 -2.41
N LYS A 388 -31.57 41.73 -1.92
CA LYS A 388 -31.49 40.26 -1.87
C LYS A 388 -31.27 39.64 -3.25
N THR A 389 -31.92 40.16 -4.28
CA THR A 389 -31.90 39.57 -5.63
C THR A 389 -30.55 39.82 -6.29
N GLN A 390 -30.04 41.04 -6.18
CA GLN A 390 -28.69 41.39 -6.67
C GLN A 390 -27.61 40.61 -5.93
N LEU A 391 -27.70 40.52 -4.60
CA LEU A 391 -26.76 39.75 -3.78
C LEU A 391 -26.77 38.26 -4.15
N ARG A 392 -27.96 37.66 -4.32
CA ARG A 392 -28.08 36.27 -4.78
C ARG A 392 -27.36 36.07 -6.11
N ALA A 393 -27.64 36.91 -7.10
CA ALA A 393 -27.02 36.78 -8.42
C ALA A 393 -25.49 36.94 -8.37
N GLN A 394 -24.98 37.83 -7.52
CA GLN A 394 -23.54 38.01 -7.31
C GLN A 394 -22.90 36.77 -6.66
N ILE A 395 -23.49 36.26 -5.57
CA ILE A 395 -22.94 35.13 -4.81
C ILE A 395 -22.93 33.85 -5.66
N LEU A 396 -23.99 33.61 -6.43
CA LEU A 396 -24.07 32.44 -7.33
C LEU A 396 -22.94 32.42 -8.38
N LYS A 397 -22.44 33.57 -8.85
CA LYS A 397 -21.29 33.60 -9.78
C LYS A 397 -20.00 33.07 -9.16
N SER A 398 -19.88 33.12 -7.83
CA SER A 398 -18.70 32.68 -7.09
C SER A 398 -18.77 31.21 -6.68
N MET A 399 -19.80 30.45 -7.05
CA MET A 399 -19.98 29.06 -6.62
C MET A 399 -20.01 28.07 -7.81
N PRO A 400 -19.24 26.96 -7.73
CA PRO A 400 -19.21 25.93 -8.77
C PRO A 400 -20.56 25.25 -9.03
N TRP A 401 -21.34 25.00 -7.97
CA TRP A 401 -22.63 24.28 -8.01
C TRP A 401 -23.84 25.21 -8.12
N ALA A 402 -23.65 26.49 -8.45
CA ALA A 402 -24.72 27.48 -8.47
C ALA A 402 -25.91 27.07 -9.35
N ASN A 403 -25.64 26.41 -10.48
CA ASN A 403 -26.67 25.94 -11.41
C ASN A 403 -27.57 24.84 -10.82
N SER A 404 -27.10 24.12 -9.81
CA SER A 404 -27.85 23.07 -9.13
C SER A 404 -28.75 23.61 -8.01
N ILE A 405 -28.62 24.90 -7.64
CA ILE A 405 -29.45 25.54 -6.62
C ILE A 405 -30.75 26.03 -7.27
N LYS A 406 -31.89 25.41 -6.88
CA LYS A 406 -33.22 25.83 -7.34
C LYS A 406 -33.49 27.30 -6.99
N ALA A 407 -34.23 28.00 -7.84
CA ALA A 407 -34.64 29.39 -7.60
C ALA A 407 -35.41 29.55 -6.27
N THR A 408 -36.15 28.51 -5.87
CA THR A 408 -36.92 28.43 -4.62
C THR A 408 -36.07 28.16 -3.39
N THR A 409 -34.83 27.67 -3.52
CA THR A 409 -33.94 27.40 -2.38
C THR A 409 -33.31 28.71 -1.87
N PRO A 410 -33.63 29.18 -0.66
CA PRO A 410 -33.04 30.39 -0.11
C PRO A 410 -31.58 30.17 0.29
N ILE A 411 -30.73 31.16 0.00
CA ILE A 411 -29.29 31.16 0.37
C ILE A 411 -28.92 32.39 1.23
N LEU A 412 -29.87 33.29 1.47
CA LEU A 412 -29.69 34.51 2.27
C LEU A 412 -30.80 34.58 3.32
N GLN A 413 -30.40 34.71 4.58
CA GLN A 413 -31.27 34.81 5.75
C GLN A 413 -31.17 36.21 6.33
N LEU A 414 -32.30 36.88 6.54
CA LEU A 414 -32.31 38.25 7.07
C LEU A 414 -31.86 38.23 8.53
N VAL A 415 -30.88 39.08 8.88
CA VAL A 415 -30.35 39.22 10.25
C VAL A 415 -30.84 40.51 10.90
N ASP A 416 -30.85 41.60 10.14
CA ASP A 416 -31.26 42.93 10.58
C ASP A 416 -31.82 43.70 9.37
N GLY A 417 -32.83 44.54 9.57
CA GLY A 417 -33.57 45.14 8.47
C GLY A 417 -34.44 46.32 8.88
N SER A 418 -33.82 47.50 8.99
CA SER A 418 -34.52 48.78 9.19
C SER A 418 -34.96 49.43 7.86
N SER A 419 -34.29 49.13 6.72
CA SER A 419 -34.69 49.54 5.36
C SER A 419 -34.05 48.66 4.27
N ALA A 420 -34.60 48.62 3.05
CA ALA A 420 -34.12 47.76 1.94
C ALA A 420 -32.63 47.94 1.54
N LYS A 421 -32.04 49.12 1.77
CA LYS A 421 -30.60 49.39 1.55
C LYS A 421 -29.71 49.07 2.76
N GLN A 422 -30.31 48.78 3.91
CA GLN A 422 -29.63 48.44 5.16
C GLN A 422 -29.88 46.99 5.60
N GLN A 423 -30.62 46.20 4.81
CA GLN A 423 -30.83 44.79 5.11
C GLN A 423 -29.51 44.04 5.14
N LYS A 424 -29.21 43.48 6.31
CA LYS A 424 -28.05 42.61 6.53
C LYS A 424 -28.50 41.17 6.39
N TRP A 425 -27.82 40.44 5.52
CA TRP A 425 -28.11 39.06 5.19
C TRP A 425 -26.97 38.17 5.67
N ARG A 426 -27.31 37.05 6.29
CA ARG A 426 -26.39 35.93 6.55
C ARG A 426 -26.47 34.95 5.39
N LEU A 427 -25.32 34.58 4.83
CA LEU A 427 -25.22 33.53 3.82
C LEU A 427 -25.45 32.16 4.47
N GLY A 428 -26.38 31.41 3.91
CA GLY A 428 -26.69 30.05 4.34
C GLY A 428 -28.09 29.62 3.95
N THR A 429 -28.25 28.32 3.68
CA THR A 429 -29.54 27.69 3.42
C THR A 429 -30.19 27.23 4.74
N PRO A 430 -31.45 27.59 5.03
CA PRO A 430 -32.18 27.14 6.21
C PRO A 430 -32.34 25.61 6.27
N SER A 431 -32.45 25.07 7.49
CA SER A 431 -32.60 23.63 7.72
C SER A 431 -33.85 23.01 7.08
N THR A 432 -34.91 23.78 6.85
CA THR A 432 -36.11 23.32 6.13
C THR A 432 -35.83 22.91 4.68
N TYR A 433 -34.69 23.29 4.13
CA TYR A 433 -34.25 22.93 2.78
C TYR A 433 -33.10 21.91 2.76
N GLN A 434 -32.79 21.25 3.89
CA GLN A 434 -31.61 20.37 4.03
C GLN A 434 -31.46 19.28 2.95
N GLU A 435 -32.57 18.80 2.37
CA GLU A 435 -32.58 17.79 1.30
C GLU A 435 -32.36 18.40 -0.11
N SER A 436 -32.22 19.71 -0.21
CA SER A 436 -31.94 20.43 -1.45
C SER A 436 -30.49 20.88 -1.52
N VAL A 437 -29.95 20.90 -2.74
CA VAL A 437 -28.67 21.57 -3.02
C VAL A 437 -28.80 23.06 -2.67
N GLY A 438 -27.90 23.54 -1.82
CA GLY A 438 -27.95 24.87 -1.24
C GLY A 438 -26.56 25.41 -0.92
N VAL A 439 -26.48 26.22 0.13
CA VAL A 439 -25.24 26.80 0.64
C VAL A 439 -25.18 26.51 2.13
N TYR A 440 -24.50 25.43 2.51
CA TYR A 440 -24.36 24.99 3.90
C TYR A 440 -22.96 25.27 4.40
N ILE A 441 -22.78 25.52 5.69
CA ILE A 441 -21.45 25.73 6.27
C ILE A 441 -20.65 24.41 6.16
N SER A 442 -19.39 24.52 5.72
CA SER A 442 -18.42 23.42 5.71
C SER A 442 -17.39 23.63 6.81
N GLU A 443 -16.89 22.53 7.36
CA GLU A 443 -15.89 22.56 8.42
C GLU A 443 -14.46 22.80 7.90
N SER A 444 -14.27 22.75 6.58
CA SER A 444 -12.98 22.83 5.88
C SER A 444 -12.05 23.92 6.43
N CYS A 445 -12.54 25.14 6.64
CA CYS A 445 -11.70 26.27 7.09
C CYS A 445 -11.88 26.62 8.57
N HIS A 446 -12.45 25.73 9.41
CA HIS A 446 -12.72 26.04 10.82
C HIS A 446 -11.45 26.33 11.65
N HIS A 447 -10.32 25.68 11.38
CA HIS A 447 -9.06 25.97 12.08
C HIS A 447 -8.49 27.34 11.71
N ALA A 448 -8.56 27.72 10.43
CA ALA A 448 -8.15 29.04 9.95
C ALA A 448 -9.03 30.16 10.53
N THR A 449 -10.33 29.91 10.68
CA THR A 449 -11.30 30.90 11.18
C THR A 449 -11.45 30.93 12.72
N GLY A 450 -10.68 30.10 13.45
CA GLY A 450 -10.74 30.03 14.91
C GLY A 450 -12.03 29.42 15.48
N GLN A 451 -12.84 28.75 14.65
CA GLN A 451 -14.14 28.19 15.04
C GLN A 451 -14.04 26.90 15.89
N PHE A 452 -12.83 26.37 16.10
CA PHE A 452 -12.55 25.25 17.01
C PHE A 452 -12.21 25.66 18.46
N MET A 453 -12.23 26.95 18.80
CA MET A 453 -12.01 27.36 20.18
C MET A 453 -13.19 26.90 21.06
N SER A 454 -12.89 26.01 22.00
CA SER A 454 -13.78 25.48 23.02
C SER A 454 -14.63 26.58 23.68
N PRO A 455 -15.89 26.32 24.10
CA PRO A 455 -16.76 27.32 24.74
C PRO A 455 -16.24 27.92 26.07
N LYS A 456 -15.02 27.56 26.51
CA LYS A 456 -14.36 28.08 27.71
C LYS A 456 -13.42 29.26 27.49
N SER A 457 -13.24 29.76 26.27
CA SER A 457 -12.42 30.96 26.00
C SER A 457 -13.26 32.11 25.45
N LYS A 458 -14.32 32.50 26.16
CA LYS A 458 -15.12 33.70 25.84
C LYS A 458 -14.47 35.02 26.25
N ASP A 459 -13.29 35.00 26.87
CA ASP A 459 -12.71 36.18 27.52
C ASP A 459 -11.44 36.73 26.85
N VAL A 460 -11.30 36.57 25.52
CA VAL A 460 -10.36 37.42 24.76
C VAL A 460 -11.16 38.34 23.85
N ALA A 461 -11.68 39.40 24.46
CA ALA A 461 -12.18 40.57 23.75
C ALA A 461 -11.04 41.16 22.90
N GLY A 462 -11.08 40.93 21.58
CA GLY A 462 -10.09 41.51 20.67
C GLY A 462 -9.86 40.77 19.35
N VAL A 463 -10.34 39.53 19.18
CA VAL A 463 -10.27 38.86 17.88
C VAL A 463 -11.45 39.32 17.04
N GLU A 464 -11.22 40.21 16.08
CA GLU A 464 -12.19 40.53 15.03
C GLU A 464 -12.75 39.22 14.46
N SER A 465 -14.06 39.05 14.53
CA SER A 465 -14.69 37.83 14.04
C SER A 465 -14.40 37.69 12.55
N ILE A 466 -13.62 36.67 12.18
CA ILE A 466 -13.22 36.44 10.79
C ILE A 466 -14.48 36.41 9.90
N SER A 467 -14.51 37.30 8.91
CA SER A 467 -15.72 37.70 8.16
C SER A 467 -16.15 36.68 7.09
N TYR A 468 -15.44 35.56 6.95
CA TYR A 468 -15.68 34.53 5.94
C TYR A 468 -15.77 33.13 6.56
N SER A 469 -16.34 32.20 5.78
CA SER A 469 -16.47 30.76 6.09
C SER A 469 -16.35 29.94 4.81
N ALA A 470 -16.06 28.65 4.95
CA ALA A 470 -16.23 27.67 3.88
C ALA A 470 -17.70 27.22 3.81
N PHE A 471 -18.18 27.00 2.60
CA PHE A 471 -19.53 26.53 2.30
C PHE A 471 -19.48 25.35 1.35
N LYS A 472 -20.51 24.50 1.42
CA LYS A 472 -20.67 23.29 0.61
C LYS A 472 -22.13 23.13 0.11
N PRO A 473 -22.35 22.37 -0.97
CA PRO A 473 -23.67 22.19 -1.58
C PRO A 473 -24.69 21.36 -0.78
N LEU A 474 -24.23 20.41 0.05
CA LEU A 474 -25.10 19.41 0.70
C LEU A 474 -25.09 19.52 2.22
N ASN A 475 -26.25 19.33 2.86
CA ASN A 475 -26.38 19.32 4.32
C ASN A 475 -26.35 17.89 4.90
N ARG A 476 -25.39 17.08 4.46
CA ARG A 476 -25.16 15.74 4.99
C ARG A 476 -23.67 15.43 5.06
N ARG A 477 -23.33 14.30 5.70
CA ARG A 477 -21.98 13.75 5.66
C ARG A 477 -21.75 13.13 4.27
N THR A 478 -20.58 13.37 3.70
CA THR A 478 -20.15 12.86 2.40
C THR A 478 -18.81 12.16 2.56
N GLN A 479 -18.36 11.44 1.53
CA GLN A 479 -17.02 10.84 1.48
C GLN A 479 -15.88 11.84 1.80
N LEU A 480 -16.07 13.13 1.49
CA LEU A 480 -15.08 14.18 1.75
C LEU A 480 -15.04 14.68 3.19
N ARG A 481 -16.03 14.31 4.00
CA ARG A 481 -16.00 14.55 5.46
C ARG A 481 -15.51 13.32 6.22
N TYR A 482 -15.80 12.13 5.71
CA TYR A 482 -15.45 10.83 6.27
C TYR A 482 -15.38 9.80 5.15
N PHE A 483 -14.21 9.22 4.90
CA PHE A 483 -13.91 8.42 3.70
C PHE A 483 -14.87 7.23 3.47
N SER A 484 -15.41 6.62 4.53
CA SER A 484 -16.33 5.48 4.41
C SER A 484 -17.80 5.88 4.20
N ALA A 485 -18.09 7.18 4.06
CA ALA A 485 -19.41 7.65 3.67
C ALA A 485 -19.53 7.66 2.13
N ASP A 486 -20.76 7.64 1.63
CA ASP A 486 -21.01 7.57 0.20
C ASP A 486 -20.51 8.83 -0.55
N PHE A 487 -20.07 8.62 -1.79
CA PHE A 487 -19.83 9.70 -2.75
C PHE A 487 -21.17 10.13 -3.37
N PRO A 488 -21.68 11.35 -3.11
CA PRO A 488 -23.03 11.73 -3.49
C PRO A 488 -23.22 11.85 -5.01
N ASN A 489 -24.39 11.49 -5.53
CA ASN A 489 -24.73 11.66 -6.94
C ASN A 489 -24.66 13.13 -7.39
N GLU A 490 -25.02 14.06 -6.51
CA GLU A 490 -24.93 15.49 -6.79
C GLU A 490 -23.48 15.92 -7.06
N TYR A 491 -22.48 15.23 -6.51
CA TYR A 491 -21.06 15.53 -6.78
C TYR A 491 -20.64 14.97 -8.13
N LEU A 492 -21.19 13.82 -8.54
CA LEU A 492 -20.98 13.25 -9.87
C LEU A 492 -21.53 14.21 -10.94
N GLU A 493 -22.73 14.77 -10.72
CA GLU A 493 -23.33 15.77 -11.62
C GLU A 493 -22.45 17.04 -11.75
N LEU A 494 -21.76 17.45 -10.68
CA LEU A 494 -20.85 18.60 -10.72
C LEU A 494 -19.60 18.34 -11.56
N ILE A 495 -19.08 17.11 -11.54
CA ILE A 495 -18.00 16.68 -12.44
C ILE A 495 -18.52 16.68 -13.87
N GLU A 496 -19.65 16.02 -14.14
CA GLU A 496 -20.21 15.90 -15.49
C GLU A 496 -20.51 17.27 -16.14
N ALA A 497 -20.94 18.25 -15.34
CA ALA A 497 -21.20 19.60 -15.82
C ALA A 497 -19.93 20.38 -16.21
N LYS A 498 -18.79 20.13 -15.54
CA LYS A 498 -17.52 20.84 -15.75
C LYS A 498 -16.34 19.89 -15.55
N PRO A 499 -16.15 18.89 -16.42
CA PRO A 499 -15.29 17.73 -16.12
C PRO A 499 -13.81 18.09 -15.96
N THR A 500 -13.32 19.06 -16.73
CA THR A 500 -11.91 19.49 -16.64
C THR A 500 -11.67 20.63 -15.66
N ALA A 501 -12.74 21.18 -15.07
CA ALA A 501 -12.61 22.26 -14.09
C ALA A 501 -11.96 21.71 -12.82
N TYR A 502 -11.06 22.49 -12.23
CA TYR A 502 -10.42 22.20 -10.93
C TYR A 502 -9.61 20.91 -10.83
N LEU A 503 -9.46 20.13 -11.92
CA LEU A 503 -8.52 19.00 -11.97
C LEU A 503 -7.14 19.45 -11.47
N MET A 504 -6.54 18.64 -10.59
CA MET A 504 -5.16 18.87 -10.15
C MET A 504 -4.20 18.94 -11.35
N PRO A 505 -3.06 19.66 -11.23
CA PRO A 505 -2.06 19.66 -12.29
C PRO A 505 -1.48 18.25 -12.44
N SER A 506 -0.92 17.94 -13.62
CA SER A 506 -0.25 16.65 -13.80
C SER A 506 0.93 16.48 -12.82
N PHE A 507 1.33 15.24 -12.53
CA PHE A 507 2.44 14.96 -11.60
C PHE A 507 3.78 15.60 -12.02
N HIS A 508 3.94 15.99 -13.29
CA HIS A 508 5.08 16.77 -13.76
C HIS A 508 5.26 18.09 -13.01
N TYR A 509 4.16 18.69 -12.52
CA TYR A 509 4.20 19.90 -11.71
C TYR A 509 4.88 19.65 -10.37
N ASN A 510 4.66 18.49 -9.75
CA ASN A 510 5.36 18.10 -8.52
C ASN A 510 6.87 18.03 -8.74
N ILE A 511 7.31 17.43 -9.86
CA ILE A 511 8.73 17.37 -10.22
C ILE A 511 9.30 18.79 -10.39
N ALA A 512 8.56 19.67 -11.08
CA ALA A 512 8.95 21.06 -11.25
C ALA A 512 9.09 21.80 -9.91
N LEU A 513 8.09 21.65 -9.03
CA LEU A 513 8.05 22.27 -7.70
C LEU A 513 9.23 21.81 -6.85
N ALA A 514 9.49 20.50 -6.78
CA ALA A 514 10.60 19.94 -6.02
C ALA A 514 11.96 20.44 -6.53
N LEU A 515 12.14 20.53 -7.85
CA LEU A 515 13.37 21.08 -8.45
C LEU A 515 13.54 22.58 -8.18
N TYR A 516 12.45 23.34 -8.24
CA TYR A 516 12.46 24.76 -7.92
C TYR A 516 12.86 25.02 -6.47
N GLN A 517 12.31 24.25 -5.53
CA GLN A 517 12.65 24.32 -4.11
C GLN A 517 14.13 23.97 -3.83
N GLN A 518 14.76 23.18 -4.71
CA GLN A 518 16.20 22.88 -4.68
C GLN A 518 17.07 23.92 -5.40
N GLY A 519 16.49 25.01 -5.92
CA GLY A 519 17.21 26.05 -6.67
C GLY A 519 17.53 25.70 -8.12
N LYS A 520 17.00 24.59 -8.67
CA LYS A 520 17.22 24.15 -10.06
C LYS A 520 16.19 24.75 -11.00
N ALA A 521 16.19 26.07 -11.14
CA ALA A 521 15.15 26.81 -11.86
C ALA A 521 15.02 26.43 -13.35
N ILE A 522 16.12 26.11 -14.03
CA ILE A 522 16.11 25.72 -15.46
C ILE A 522 15.37 24.39 -15.63
N ASP A 523 15.69 23.39 -14.81
CA ASP A 523 15.04 22.09 -14.87
C ASP A 523 13.56 22.21 -14.46
N ALA A 524 13.26 23.02 -13.43
CA ALA A 524 11.89 23.30 -13.01
C ALA A 524 11.05 23.86 -14.16
N LYS A 525 11.59 24.81 -14.93
CA LYS A 525 10.89 25.39 -16.09
C LYS A 525 10.57 24.33 -17.14
N TYR A 526 11.51 23.45 -17.46
CA TYR A 526 11.28 22.34 -18.39
C TYR A 526 10.11 21.45 -17.93
N TRP A 527 10.02 21.15 -16.63
CA TRP A 527 8.94 20.33 -16.09
C TRP A 527 7.60 21.07 -15.97
N LEU A 528 7.60 22.39 -15.76
CA LEU A 528 6.39 23.20 -15.90
C LEU A 528 5.85 23.18 -17.33
N ASP A 529 6.74 23.27 -18.33
CA ASP A 529 6.35 23.17 -19.75
C ASP A 529 5.73 21.79 -20.06
N LYS A 530 6.26 20.71 -19.44
CA LYS A 530 5.66 19.37 -19.52
C LYS A 530 4.31 19.28 -18.83
N ALA A 531 4.16 19.87 -17.65
CA ALA A 531 2.88 19.91 -16.95
C ALA A 531 1.82 20.68 -17.75
N ALA A 532 2.21 21.80 -18.37
CA ALA A 532 1.33 22.66 -19.18
C ALA A 532 0.84 21.99 -20.48
N GLN A 533 1.50 20.93 -20.95
CA GLN A 533 1.05 20.14 -22.11
C GLN A 533 -0.22 19.33 -21.80
N TRP A 534 -0.51 19.08 -20.52
CA TRP A 534 -1.73 18.39 -20.08
C TRP A 534 -2.94 19.32 -19.93
N GLU A 535 -2.77 20.63 -20.14
CA GLU A 535 -3.85 21.61 -20.01
C GLU A 535 -4.30 22.11 -21.40
N SER A 536 -5.56 21.85 -21.72
CA SER A 536 -6.23 22.39 -22.92
C SER A 536 -6.82 23.79 -22.71
N ASP A 537 -7.17 24.12 -21.47
CA ASP A 537 -7.69 25.45 -21.11
C ASP A 537 -6.54 26.48 -21.01
N PRO A 538 -6.60 27.60 -21.76
CA PRO A 538 -5.54 28.60 -21.77
C PRO A 538 -5.27 29.27 -20.41
N VAL A 539 -6.31 29.48 -19.60
CA VAL A 539 -6.19 30.12 -18.27
C VAL A 539 -5.49 29.17 -17.32
N LYS A 540 -5.89 27.89 -17.31
CA LYS A 540 -5.25 26.87 -16.48
C LYS A 540 -3.82 26.59 -16.93
N LYS A 541 -3.57 26.57 -18.23
CA LYS A 541 -2.22 26.46 -18.79
C LYS A 541 -1.32 27.60 -18.31
N ALA A 542 -1.82 28.85 -18.34
CA ALA A 542 -1.09 30.00 -17.81
C ALA A 542 -0.86 29.90 -16.29
N MET A 543 -1.85 29.40 -15.53
CA MET A 543 -1.71 29.16 -14.09
C MET A 543 -0.61 28.15 -13.78
N VAL A 544 -0.53 27.04 -14.53
CA VAL A 544 0.56 26.05 -14.42
C VAL A 544 1.92 26.69 -14.70
N LEU A 545 2.06 27.40 -15.82
CA LEU A 545 3.33 28.02 -16.22
C LEU A 545 3.81 29.10 -15.23
N ASN A 546 2.89 29.75 -14.52
CA ASN A 546 3.20 30.76 -13.51
C ASN A 546 3.42 30.17 -12.10
N GLY A 547 3.34 28.84 -11.92
CA GLY A 547 3.48 28.21 -10.61
C GLY A 547 2.32 28.55 -9.64
N GLY A 548 1.11 28.71 -10.17
CA GLY A 548 -0.05 29.20 -9.40
C GLY A 548 -0.82 28.15 -8.60
N PHE A 549 -0.39 26.88 -8.62
CA PHE A 549 -1.02 25.79 -7.88
C PHE A 549 -0.41 25.57 -6.52
#